data_AF-U7Q7R0-F1
#
_entry.id   AF-U7Q7R0-F1
#
_cell.length_a   1.000
_cell.length_b   1.000
_cell.length_c   1.000
_cell.angle_alpha   90.00
_cell.angle_beta   90.00
_cell.angle_gamma   90.00
#
_symmetry.space_group_name_H-M   'P 1'
#
loop_
_entity.id
_entity.type
_entity.pdbx_description
1 polymer ?
#
loop_
_entity_poly.entity_id
_entity_poly.type
_entity_poly.pdbx_seq_one_letter_code
_entity_poly.pdbx_strand_id
1 'polypeptide(L)'
;MAHQISVDMKRDAEIAAVATDEAIEKGRAVPMTRSFRYLNRLTPITASGRATEKGVRHVALEVLWPWFKLSLQPANSLGEKDDDDSTSPIYAALKKMQGTAENKPDYTFAIRPSFRHHHELERRSVIDLVAALIDQNHHKVDLVNPDKIILIEIFRYTCGMSVVDGDWNSLRKYNLSELSNLQLKNKEPQDLAKVTGTITTTREGGDTVTIGPTEGEK
;
A
#
# COMPACT_ATOMS: atom_id res chain seq x y z
N MET A 1 5.02 -6.81 -8.03
CA MET A 1 4.40 -6.06 -9.15
C MET A 1 3.97 -4.65 -8.73
N ALA A 2 3.09 -4.46 -7.74
CA ALA A 2 2.61 -3.12 -7.33
C ALA A 2 3.72 -2.13 -6.94
N HIS A 3 4.75 -2.62 -6.23
CA HIS A 3 5.93 -1.83 -5.86
C HIS A 3 6.64 -1.27 -7.09
N GLN A 4 7.07 -2.15 -8.02
CA GLN A 4 7.74 -1.73 -9.27
C GLN A 4 6.90 -0.74 -10.09
N ILE A 5 5.59 -1.00 -10.26
CA ILE A 5 4.70 -0.07 -10.97
C ILE A 5 4.70 1.32 -10.31
N SER A 6 4.71 1.37 -8.98
CA SER A 6 4.70 2.63 -8.24
C SER A 6 6.05 3.35 -8.31
N VAL A 7 7.16 2.60 -8.30
CA VAL A 7 8.51 3.13 -8.51
C VAL A 7 8.65 3.74 -9.90
N ASP A 8 8.22 3.00 -10.93
CA ASP A 8 8.25 3.45 -12.32
C ASP A 8 7.36 4.70 -12.50
N MET A 9 6.15 4.70 -11.91
CA MET A 9 5.26 5.85 -11.93
C MET A 9 5.87 7.08 -11.27
N LYS A 10 6.55 6.90 -10.12
CA LYS A 10 7.25 7.99 -9.44
C LYS A 10 8.38 8.54 -10.32
N ARG A 11 9.17 7.67 -10.95
CA ARG A 11 10.25 8.05 -11.87
C ARG A 11 9.71 8.81 -13.08
N ASP A 12 8.66 8.32 -13.72
CA ASP A 12 7.99 8.98 -14.84
C ASP A 12 7.43 10.34 -14.43
N ALA A 13 6.86 10.44 -13.22
CA ALA A 13 6.37 11.69 -12.66
C ALA A 13 7.53 12.69 -12.44
N GLU A 14 8.67 12.27 -11.88
CA GLU A 14 9.83 13.15 -11.70
C GLU A 14 10.39 13.65 -13.05
N ILE A 15 10.51 12.76 -14.05
CA ILE A 15 11.00 13.11 -15.40
C ILE A 15 10.06 14.12 -16.05
N ALA A 16 8.75 13.88 -16.02
CA ALA A 16 7.83 14.81 -16.65
C ALA A 16 7.65 16.11 -15.83
N ALA A 17 7.92 16.14 -14.51
CA ALA A 17 8.02 17.40 -13.76
C ALA A 17 9.13 18.30 -14.34
N VAL A 18 10.33 17.75 -14.52
CA VAL A 18 11.46 18.47 -15.14
C VAL A 18 11.11 18.93 -16.56
N ALA A 19 10.49 18.07 -17.36
CA ALA A 19 10.05 18.43 -18.71
C ALA A 19 8.96 19.51 -18.71
N THR A 20 8.06 19.52 -17.73
CA THR A 20 7.05 20.57 -17.58
C THR A 20 7.67 21.92 -17.21
N ASP A 21 8.68 21.95 -16.35
CA ASP A 21 9.40 23.19 -15.98
C ASP A 21 10.15 23.75 -17.19
N GLU A 22 10.85 22.90 -17.95
CA GLU A 22 11.52 23.28 -19.19
C GLU A 22 10.53 23.78 -20.27
N ALA A 23 9.35 23.15 -20.37
CA ALA A 23 8.32 23.57 -21.30
C ALA A 23 7.76 24.96 -20.94
N ILE A 24 7.52 25.21 -19.64
CA ILE A 24 7.05 26.52 -19.15
C ILE A 24 8.09 27.60 -19.44
N GLU A 25 9.38 27.34 -19.12
CA GLU A 25 10.48 28.28 -19.37
C GLU A 25 10.62 28.62 -20.87
N LYS A 26 10.49 27.61 -21.74
CA LYS A 26 10.61 27.77 -23.20
C LYS A 26 9.30 28.13 -23.91
N GLY A 27 8.21 28.35 -23.18
CA GLY A 27 6.89 28.65 -23.76
C GLY A 27 6.33 27.53 -24.66
N ARG A 28 6.73 26.28 -24.43
CA ARG A 28 6.25 25.09 -25.16
C ARG A 28 5.02 24.50 -24.47
N ALA A 29 4.28 23.68 -25.22
CA ALA A 29 3.19 22.89 -24.66
C ALA A 29 3.70 21.94 -23.57
N VAL A 30 3.00 21.91 -22.44
CA VAL A 30 3.32 21.03 -21.32
C VAL A 30 2.99 19.58 -21.70
N PRO A 31 3.90 18.60 -21.46
CA PRO A 31 3.61 17.21 -21.74
C PRO A 31 2.47 16.70 -20.84
N MET A 32 1.50 16.01 -21.42
CA MET A 32 0.41 15.41 -20.65
C MET A 32 0.94 14.30 -19.74
N THR A 33 0.54 14.34 -18.47
CA THR A 33 0.84 13.29 -17.50
C THR A 33 -0.02 12.07 -17.73
N ARG A 34 0.55 10.87 -17.56
CA ARG A 34 -0.24 9.63 -17.53
C ARG A 34 -1.18 9.65 -16.33
N SER A 35 -2.49 9.60 -16.59
CA SER A 35 -3.52 9.45 -15.58
C SER A 35 -4.22 8.10 -15.75
N PHE A 36 -4.49 7.43 -14.64
CA PHE A 36 -5.31 6.24 -14.61
C PHE A 36 -6.75 6.64 -14.32
N ARG A 37 -7.62 6.50 -15.32
CA ARG A 37 -9.05 6.84 -15.14
C ARG A 37 -9.76 5.93 -14.13
N TYR A 38 -9.38 4.65 -14.09
CA TYR A 38 -10.07 3.61 -13.31
C TYR A 38 -9.26 3.01 -12.16
N LEU A 39 -7.97 3.37 -12.04
CA LEU A 39 -7.07 2.78 -11.04
C LEU A 39 -6.45 3.87 -10.18
N ASN A 40 -7.04 4.12 -9.02
CA ASN A 40 -6.55 5.13 -8.08
C ASN A 40 -5.45 4.56 -7.17
N ARG A 41 -5.63 3.34 -6.66
CA ARG A 41 -4.72 2.72 -5.68
C ARG A 41 -4.49 1.25 -5.98
N LEU A 42 -3.24 0.81 -5.80
CA LEU A 42 -2.87 -0.61 -5.81
C LEU A 42 -2.69 -1.11 -4.36
N THR A 43 -3.41 -2.15 -3.97
CA THR A 43 -3.09 -2.92 -2.76
C THR A 43 -2.44 -4.24 -3.18
N PRO A 44 -1.15 -4.48 -2.87
CA PRO A 44 -0.56 -5.79 -3.11
C PRO A 44 -1.16 -6.82 -2.15
N ILE A 45 -1.47 -7.99 -2.69
CA ILE A 45 -1.90 -9.17 -1.94
C ILE A 45 -1.01 -10.32 -2.39
N THR A 46 -0.31 -10.95 -1.45
CA THR A 46 0.55 -12.12 -1.70
C THR A 46 -0.25 -13.41 -1.53
N ALA A 47 -1.04 -13.49 -0.46
CA ALA A 47 -1.97 -14.60 -0.23
C ALA A 47 -3.30 -14.08 0.33
N SER A 48 -4.36 -14.87 0.19
CA SER A 48 -5.71 -14.54 0.66
C SER A 48 -6.41 -15.75 1.26
N GLY A 49 -7.40 -15.49 2.11
CA GLY A 49 -8.13 -16.52 2.85
C GLY A 49 -9.47 -16.01 3.33
N ARG A 50 -10.11 -16.78 4.23
CA ARG A 50 -11.37 -16.36 4.86
C ARG A 50 -11.11 -15.30 5.93
N ALA A 51 -12.03 -14.34 6.04
CA ALA A 51 -12.03 -13.32 7.10
C ALA A 51 -12.53 -13.89 8.44
N THR A 52 -11.87 -14.94 8.92
CA THR A 52 -12.04 -15.52 10.26
C THR A 52 -10.69 -15.48 10.97
N GLU A 53 -10.64 -15.54 12.30
CA GLU A 53 -9.36 -15.49 13.03
C GLU A 53 -8.39 -16.60 12.60
N LYS A 54 -8.90 -17.84 12.44
CA LYS A 54 -8.14 -18.97 11.87
C LYS A 54 -7.66 -18.70 10.45
N GLY A 55 -8.52 -18.11 9.61
CA GLY A 55 -8.17 -17.77 8.22
C GLY A 55 -7.08 -16.72 8.13
N VAL A 56 -7.17 -15.66 8.95
CA VAL A 56 -6.14 -14.62 9.05
C VAL A 56 -4.82 -15.21 9.54
N ARG A 57 -4.84 -16.09 10.56
CA ARG A 57 -3.65 -16.78 11.07
C ARG A 57 -2.97 -17.63 9.99
N HIS A 58 -3.74 -18.38 9.21
CA HIS A 58 -3.23 -19.21 8.11
C HIS A 58 -2.54 -18.37 7.02
N VAL A 59 -3.22 -17.33 6.54
CA VAL A 59 -2.66 -16.38 5.56
C VAL A 59 -1.44 -15.67 6.14
N ALA A 60 -1.46 -15.36 7.44
CA ALA A 60 -0.35 -14.73 8.11
C ALA A 60 0.91 -15.60 8.10
N LEU A 61 0.76 -16.87 8.45
CA LEU A 61 1.84 -17.83 8.43
C LEU A 61 2.44 -18.00 7.01
N GLU A 62 1.61 -18.10 5.97
CA GLU A 62 2.05 -18.24 4.58
C GLU A 62 2.84 -17.02 4.07
N VAL A 63 2.39 -15.81 4.43
CA VAL A 63 2.97 -14.57 3.89
C VAL A 63 4.18 -14.11 4.72
N LEU A 64 4.21 -14.36 6.03
CA LEU A 64 5.27 -13.88 6.91
C LEU A 64 6.49 -14.79 6.95
N TRP A 65 6.32 -16.10 6.73
CA TRP A 65 7.43 -17.04 6.89
C TRP A 65 8.66 -16.71 6.05
N PRO A 66 8.61 -16.14 4.82
CA PRO A 66 9.83 -15.83 4.09
C PRO A 66 10.62 -14.67 4.72
N TRP A 67 9.93 -13.75 5.38
CA TRP A 67 10.47 -12.46 5.80
C TRP A 67 10.88 -12.41 7.28
N PHE A 68 10.09 -13.04 8.15
CA PHE A 68 10.25 -12.94 9.60
C PHE A 68 10.63 -14.29 10.24
N LYS A 69 11.27 -14.21 11.40
CA LYS A 69 11.34 -15.31 12.37
C LYS A 69 10.00 -15.40 13.08
N LEU A 70 9.37 -16.57 13.02
CA LEU A 70 8.02 -16.78 13.54
C LEU A 70 8.06 -17.49 14.89
N SER A 71 7.34 -16.94 15.86
CA SER A 71 7.01 -17.58 17.12
C SER A 71 5.77 -18.46 16.90
N LEU A 72 5.98 -19.74 16.58
CA LEU A 72 4.90 -20.72 16.44
C LEU A 72 4.37 -21.15 17.82
N GLN A 73 3.86 -20.20 18.60
CA GLN A 73 3.14 -20.56 19.83
C GLN A 73 1.82 -21.26 19.49
N PRO A 74 1.49 -22.37 20.17
CA PRO A 74 0.19 -23.01 20.01
C PRO A 74 -0.90 -22.02 20.42
N ALA A 75 -1.99 -21.95 19.67
CA ALA A 75 -3.11 -21.03 19.92
C ALA A 75 -3.73 -21.19 21.32
N ASN A 76 -3.44 -22.31 22.01
CA ASN A 76 -3.93 -22.65 23.34
C ASN A 76 -3.56 -21.63 24.43
N SER A 77 -2.68 -20.66 24.17
CA SER A 77 -2.39 -19.54 25.07
C SER A 77 -3.48 -18.47 25.12
N LEU A 78 -4.37 -18.40 24.11
CA LEU A 78 -5.43 -17.37 23.98
C LEU A 78 -6.84 -17.88 24.35
N GLY A 79 -6.95 -19.09 24.93
CA GLY A 79 -8.17 -19.54 25.60
C GLY A 79 -9.31 -20.06 24.72
N GLU A 80 -9.09 -20.29 23.43
CA GLU A 80 -10.12 -20.84 22.54
C GLU A 80 -10.14 -22.38 22.55
N LYS A 81 -11.31 -22.96 22.79
CA LYS A 81 -11.55 -24.40 23.00
C LYS A 81 -11.89 -25.19 21.72
N ASP A 82 -11.70 -24.62 20.54
CA ASP A 82 -12.24 -25.19 19.30
C ASP A 82 -11.16 -25.55 18.26
N ASP A 83 -11.12 -26.83 17.88
CA ASP A 83 -10.36 -27.49 16.81
C ASP A 83 -8.89 -27.06 16.61
N ASP A 84 -8.00 -27.99 16.97
CA ASP A 84 -6.54 -27.93 16.87
C ASP A 84 -6.01 -27.38 15.52
N ASP A 85 -5.71 -26.09 15.47
CA ASP A 85 -5.02 -25.44 14.33
C ASP A 85 -3.59 -26.00 14.12
N SER A 86 -3.05 -26.74 15.10
CA SER A 86 -1.76 -27.42 14.94
C SER A 86 -1.79 -28.57 13.94
N THR A 87 -3.00 -29.07 13.62
CA THR A 87 -3.21 -30.06 12.55
C THR A 87 -3.22 -29.42 11.15
N SER A 88 -3.20 -28.09 11.03
CA SER A 88 -3.14 -27.47 9.71
C SER A 88 -1.83 -27.88 9.01
N PRO A 89 -1.89 -28.39 7.76
CA PRO A 89 -0.70 -28.84 7.03
C PRO A 89 0.39 -27.76 6.93
N ILE A 90 -0.02 -26.49 6.89
CA ILE A 90 0.89 -25.34 6.85
C ILE A 90 1.60 -25.14 8.19
N TYR A 91 0.90 -25.21 9.33
CA TYR A 91 1.54 -25.08 10.63
C TYR A 91 2.58 -26.20 10.84
N ALA A 92 2.22 -27.44 10.51
CA ALA A 92 3.14 -28.58 10.58
C ALA A 92 4.34 -28.43 9.63
N ALA A 93 4.12 -27.94 8.41
CA ALA A 93 5.19 -27.68 7.44
C ALA A 93 6.14 -26.56 7.93
N LEU A 94 5.59 -25.47 8.46
CA LEU A 94 6.37 -24.35 8.98
C LEU A 94 7.17 -24.74 10.21
N LYS A 95 6.60 -25.55 11.12
CA LYS A 95 7.31 -26.08 12.28
C LYS A 95 8.51 -26.94 11.87
N LYS A 96 8.38 -27.72 10.78
CA LYS A 96 9.51 -28.47 10.20
C LYS A 96 10.56 -27.56 9.56
N MET A 97 10.13 -26.46 8.94
CA MET A 97 11.02 -25.48 8.28
C MET A 97 11.63 -24.45 9.23
N GLN A 98 11.22 -24.36 10.50
CA GLN A 98 11.82 -23.43 11.46
C GLN A 98 13.33 -23.65 11.63
N GLY A 99 13.83 -24.87 11.39
CA GLY A 99 15.27 -25.17 11.42
C GLY A 99 16.11 -24.42 10.38
N THR A 100 15.49 -23.84 9.34
CA THR A 100 16.19 -23.05 8.31
C THR A 100 16.19 -21.54 8.61
N ALA A 101 15.60 -21.11 9.73
CA ALA A 101 15.32 -19.69 10.01
C ALA A 101 16.51 -18.88 10.57
N GLU A 102 17.68 -19.49 10.80
CA GLU A 102 18.78 -18.84 11.53
C GLU A 102 19.45 -17.67 10.78
N ASN A 103 19.31 -17.57 9.45
CA ASN A 103 19.99 -16.52 8.66
C ASN A 103 19.10 -15.33 8.25
N LYS A 104 17.91 -15.15 8.84
CA LYS A 104 17.08 -13.99 8.52
C LYS A 104 17.54 -12.75 9.28
N PRO A 105 17.70 -11.60 8.59
CA PRO A 105 18.03 -10.34 9.25
C PRO A 105 16.88 -9.88 10.15
N ASP A 106 17.26 -9.16 11.19
CA ASP A 106 16.34 -8.54 12.12
C ASP A 106 15.78 -7.26 11.47
N TYR A 107 14.46 -7.09 11.55
CA TYR A 107 13.73 -6.00 10.87
C TYR A 107 12.82 -5.29 11.85
N THR A 108 12.68 -3.99 11.64
CA THR A 108 11.55 -3.23 12.21
C THR A 108 10.31 -3.39 11.34
N PHE A 109 9.13 -3.46 11.97
CA PHE A 109 7.89 -3.65 11.21
C PHE A 109 6.69 -2.84 11.72
N ALA A 110 5.73 -2.62 10.82
CA ALA A 110 4.43 -2.06 11.14
C ALA A 110 3.29 -2.90 10.54
N ILE A 111 2.21 -3.10 11.29
CA ILE A 111 1.00 -3.76 10.81
C ILE A 111 -0.05 -2.70 10.45
N ARG A 112 -0.57 -2.76 9.23
CA ARG A 112 -1.54 -1.79 8.68
C ARG A 112 -2.76 -2.52 8.14
N PRO A 113 -3.79 -2.74 8.97
CA PRO A 113 -5.03 -3.35 8.53
C PRO A 113 -5.99 -2.32 7.92
N SER A 114 -6.67 -2.72 6.86
CA SER A 114 -7.70 -1.97 6.14
C SER A 114 -8.97 -2.83 6.07
N PHE A 115 -10.05 -2.34 6.68
CA PHE A 115 -11.34 -3.02 6.70
C PHE A 115 -12.28 -2.32 5.74
N ARG A 116 -12.90 -3.09 4.85
CA ARG A 116 -13.95 -2.64 3.95
C ARG A 116 -15.15 -3.56 4.13
N HIS A 117 -16.32 -3.01 4.48
CA HIS A 117 -17.56 -3.80 4.58
C HIS A 117 -17.38 -5.12 5.37
N HIS A 118 -16.75 -5.03 6.54
CA HIS A 118 -16.51 -6.17 7.44
C HIS A 118 -16.71 -5.68 8.87
N HIS A 119 -17.40 -6.47 9.69
CA HIS A 119 -17.80 -6.09 11.04
C HIS A 119 -17.54 -7.17 12.08
N GLU A 120 -17.21 -8.39 11.66
CA GLU A 120 -17.04 -9.55 12.53
C GLU A 120 -15.70 -9.55 13.28
N LEU A 121 -14.61 -9.14 12.62
CA LEU A 121 -13.28 -9.03 13.21
C LEU A 121 -12.96 -7.59 13.60
N GLU A 122 -12.43 -7.43 14.81
CA GLU A 122 -11.93 -6.14 15.26
C GLU A 122 -10.50 -5.86 14.78
N ARG A 123 -10.23 -4.59 14.47
CA ARG A 123 -8.90 -4.13 14.07
C ARG A 123 -7.81 -4.53 15.07
N ARG A 124 -8.10 -4.37 16.37
CA ARG A 124 -7.17 -4.67 17.46
C ARG A 124 -6.85 -6.17 17.50
N SER A 125 -7.89 -7.02 17.48
CA SER A 125 -7.74 -8.49 17.45
C SER A 125 -6.84 -8.94 16.30
N VAL A 126 -7.08 -8.45 15.09
CA VAL A 126 -6.27 -8.81 13.91
C VAL A 126 -4.80 -8.38 14.06
N ILE A 127 -4.54 -7.19 14.60
CA ILE A 127 -3.17 -6.71 14.83
C ILE A 127 -2.46 -7.58 15.85
N ASP A 128 -3.11 -7.84 16.99
CA ASP A 128 -2.53 -8.59 18.09
C ASP A 128 -2.28 -10.05 17.69
N LEU A 129 -3.21 -10.66 16.93
CA LEU A 129 -3.08 -12.00 16.37
C LEU A 129 -1.87 -12.12 15.44
N VAL A 130 -1.68 -11.16 14.52
CA VAL A 130 -0.54 -11.18 13.59
C VAL A 130 0.77 -10.87 14.31
N ALA A 131 0.78 -9.93 15.26
CA ALA A 131 1.96 -9.58 16.05
C ALA A 131 2.42 -10.72 16.96
N ALA A 132 1.51 -11.57 17.45
CA ALA A 132 1.84 -12.73 18.28
C ALA A 132 2.57 -13.85 17.50
N LEU A 133 2.40 -13.92 16.18
CA LEU A 133 3.07 -14.90 15.32
C LEU A 133 4.53 -14.53 15.02
N ILE A 134 4.91 -13.27 15.21
CA ILE A 134 6.25 -12.75 14.91
C ILE A 134 7.10 -12.84 16.17
N ASP A 135 8.36 -13.28 16.04
CA ASP A 135 9.29 -13.28 17.17
C ASP A 135 9.72 -11.86 17.54
N GLN A 136 9.17 -11.35 18.64
CA GLN A 136 9.39 -10.00 19.14
C GLN A 136 10.80 -9.78 19.73
N ASN A 137 11.59 -10.85 19.92
CA ASN A 137 12.98 -10.72 20.36
C ASN A 137 13.90 -10.26 19.23
N HIS A 138 13.57 -10.65 17.99
CA HIS A 138 14.34 -10.32 16.79
C HIS A 138 13.72 -9.20 15.96
N HIS A 139 12.39 -9.06 16.00
CA HIS A 139 11.68 -8.07 15.20
C HIS A 139 11.00 -7.05 16.11
N LYS A 140 11.28 -5.76 15.88
CA LYS A 140 10.76 -4.66 16.69
C LYS A 140 9.66 -3.91 15.96
N VAL A 141 8.61 -3.53 16.68
CA VAL A 141 7.56 -2.67 16.12
C VAL A 141 8.06 -1.23 15.99
N ASP A 142 8.01 -0.66 14.79
CA ASP A 142 8.22 0.77 14.52
C ASP A 142 7.08 1.28 13.63
N LEU A 143 6.30 2.24 14.12
CA LEU A 143 5.15 2.80 13.40
C LEU A 143 5.50 4.01 12.54
N VAL A 144 6.70 4.56 12.71
CA VAL A 144 7.19 5.78 12.04
C VAL A 144 7.98 5.41 10.80
N ASN A 145 9.07 4.65 10.95
CA ASN A 145 9.97 4.26 9.85
C ASN A 145 10.27 2.73 9.88
N PRO A 146 9.26 1.88 9.65
CA PRO A 146 9.47 0.44 9.58
C PRO A 146 10.28 0.01 8.36
N ASP A 147 11.15 -0.99 8.49
CA ASP A 147 11.82 -1.64 7.36
C ASP A 147 10.85 -2.45 6.48
N LYS A 148 9.82 -3.00 7.13
CA LYS A 148 8.79 -3.84 6.51
C LYS A 148 7.40 -3.44 6.98
N ILE A 149 6.44 -3.39 6.08
CA ILE A 149 5.03 -3.10 6.41
C ILE A 149 4.18 -4.31 6.03
N ILE A 150 3.41 -4.79 6.99
CA ILE A 150 2.45 -5.87 6.80
C ILE A 150 1.10 -5.23 6.47
N LEU A 151 0.67 -5.35 5.22
CA LEU A 151 -0.61 -4.85 4.77
C LEU A 151 -1.65 -5.97 4.90
N ILE A 152 -2.72 -5.70 5.64
CA ILE A 152 -3.84 -6.63 5.81
C ILE A 152 -5.08 -5.97 5.24
N GLU A 153 -5.73 -6.61 4.29
CA GLU A 153 -6.95 -6.12 3.67
C GLU A 153 -8.09 -7.09 3.94
N ILE A 154 -9.11 -6.63 4.66
CA ILE A 154 -10.29 -7.44 4.99
C ILE A 154 -11.48 -6.83 4.25
N PHE A 155 -12.13 -7.64 3.42
CA PHE A 155 -13.31 -7.25 2.65
C PHE A 155 -14.39 -8.33 2.70
N ARG A 156 -15.54 -8.02 3.30
CA ARG A 156 -16.65 -8.96 3.50
C ARG A 156 -16.17 -10.25 4.16
N TYR A 157 -16.10 -11.35 3.43
CA TYR A 157 -15.72 -12.68 3.92
C TYR A 157 -14.28 -13.08 3.56
N THR A 158 -13.51 -12.19 2.92
CA THR A 158 -12.12 -12.47 2.52
C THR A 158 -11.12 -11.60 3.27
N CYS A 159 -9.96 -12.15 3.54
CA CYS A 159 -8.77 -11.43 3.97
C CYS A 159 -7.66 -11.62 2.94
N GLY A 160 -6.82 -10.60 2.76
CA GLY A 160 -5.62 -10.64 1.92
C GLY A 160 -4.47 -10.02 2.69
N MET A 161 -3.27 -10.57 2.54
CA MET A 161 -2.09 -10.05 3.22
C MET A 161 -0.87 -9.97 2.29
N SER A 162 -0.02 -8.99 2.54
CA SER A 162 1.29 -8.87 1.91
C SER A 162 2.29 -8.22 2.84
N VAL A 163 3.58 -8.47 2.60
CA VAL A 163 4.70 -7.73 3.18
C VAL A 163 5.27 -6.83 2.10
N VAL A 164 5.43 -5.55 2.42
CA VAL A 164 6.04 -4.55 1.55
C VAL A 164 7.22 -3.89 2.26
N ASP A 165 8.10 -3.25 1.50
CA ASP A 165 9.22 -2.51 2.08
C ASP A 165 8.77 -1.19 2.73
N GLY A 166 9.63 -0.63 3.58
CA GLY A 166 9.38 0.62 4.32
C GLY A 166 9.11 1.85 3.44
N ASP A 167 9.48 1.80 2.17
CA ASP A 167 9.26 2.87 1.19
C ASP A 167 7.78 3.03 0.79
N TRP A 168 6.89 2.15 1.23
CA TRP A 168 5.44 2.21 0.98
C TRP A 168 4.83 3.59 1.26
N ASN A 169 5.24 4.25 2.36
CA ASN A 169 4.78 5.60 2.69
C ASN A 169 5.32 6.65 1.69
N SER A 170 6.57 6.49 1.26
CA SER A 170 7.20 7.36 0.26
C SER A 170 6.55 7.24 -1.12
N LEU A 171 6.07 6.04 -1.45
CA LEU A 171 5.31 5.73 -2.67
C LEU A 171 3.81 6.04 -2.53
N ARG A 172 3.45 6.98 -1.64
CA ARG A 172 2.06 7.45 -1.41
C ARG A 172 1.08 6.31 -1.16
N LYS A 173 1.53 5.26 -0.46
CA LYS A 173 0.72 4.06 -0.16
C LYS A 173 0.16 3.44 -1.45
N TYR A 174 0.97 3.47 -2.51
CA TYR A 174 0.63 3.02 -3.87
C TYR A 174 -0.65 3.67 -4.44
N ASN A 175 -0.91 4.92 -4.07
CA ASN A 175 -1.90 5.74 -4.74
C ASN A 175 -1.29 6.28 -6.05
N LEU A 176 -1.66 5.68 -7.17
CA LEU A 176 -1.15 6.05 -8.49
C LEU A 176 -1.58 7.47 -8.89
N SER A 177 -2.79 7.90 -8.49
CA SER A 177 -3.26 9.27 -8.75
C SER A 177 -2.45 10.30 -7.97
N GLU A 178 -2.02 9.99 -6.75
CA GLU A 178 -1.11 10.87 -6.00
C GLU A 178 0.31 10.87 -6.57
N LEU A 179 0.77 9.75 -7.12
CA LEU A 179 2.08 9.64 -7.76
C LEU A 179 2.14 10.42 -9.08
N SER A 180 1.11 10.32 -9.93
CA SER A 180 1.04 11.10 -11.17
C SER A 180 1.00 12.60 -10.92
N ASN A 181 0.34 13.02 -9.83
CA ASN A 181 0.16 14.43 -9.48
C ASN A 181 1.37 15.04 -8.76
N LEU A 182 2.47 14.29 -8.54
CA LEU A 182 3.67 14.83 -7.87
C LEU A 182 4.26 16.04 -8.59
N GLN A 183 4.07 16.13 -9.90
CA GLN A 183 4.52 17.26 -10.74
C GLN A 183 3.81 18.57 -10.42
N LEU A 184 2.59 18.47 -9.88
CA LEU A 184 1.71 19.62 -9.67
C LEU A 184 1.87 20.18 -8.25
N LYS A 185 2.38 19.38 -7.30
CA LYS A 185 2.24 19.68 -5.86
C LYS A 185 3.07 20.87 -5.38
N ASN A 186 4.07 21.31 -6.16
CA ASN A 186 4.93 22.44 -5.83
C ASN A 186 4.77 23.63 -6.80
N LYS A 187 3.82 23.58 -7.74
CA LYS A 187 3.64 24.63 -8.74
C LYS A 187 2.69 25.71 -8.26
N GLU A 188 3.04 26.96 -8.54
CA GLU A 188 2.17 28.10 -8.24
C GLU A 188 0.86 28.01 -9.05
N PRO A 189 -0.25 28.61 -8.56
CA PRO A 189 -1.54 28.58 -9.24
C PRO A 189 -1.51 29.02 -10.72
N GLN A 190 -0.64 29.96 -11.07
CA GLN A 190 -0.50 30.47 -12.44
C GLN A 190 0.08 29.41 -13.39
N ASP A 191 1.04 28.61 -12.91
CA ASP A 191 1.64 27.53 -13.69
C ASP A 191 0.71 26.33 -13.76
N LEU A 192 -0.08 26.07 -12.71
CA LEU A 192 -1.10 25.03 -12.72
C LEU A 192 -2.13 25.23 -13.84
N ALA A 193 -2.61 26.45 -14.07
CA ALA A 193 -3.58 26.75 -15.14
C ALA A 193 -3.00 26.46 -16.55
N LYS A 194 -1.71 26.76 -16.77
CA LYS A 194 -1.01 26.42 -18.01
C LYS A 194 -0.87 24.91 -18.20
N VAL A 195 -0.67 24.17 -17.10
CA VAL A 195 -0.51 22.70 -17.11
C VAL A 195 -1.85 21.99 -17.33
N THR A 196 -2.95 22.44 -16.70
CA THR A 196 -4.29 21.83 -16.83
C THR A 196 -5.06 22.27 -18.07
N GLY A 197 -4.48 23.13 -18.92
CA GLY A 197 -5.13 23.66 -20.13
C GLY A 197 -6.38 24.48 -19.80
N THR A 198 -6.46 25.05 -18.59
CA THR A 198 -7.63 25.78 -18.13
C THR A 198 -7.47 27.26 -18.49
N ILE A 199 -8.37 27.78 -19.34
CA ILE A 199 -8.36 29.17 -19.74
C ILE A 199 -9.25 29.95 -18.75
N THR A 200 -8.64 30.84 -17.97
CA THR A 200 -9.39 31.80 -17.14
C THR A 200 -9.44 33.13 -17.88
N THR A 201 -10.61 33.48 -18.40
CA THR A 201 -10.86 34.80 -19.01
C THR A 201 -11.68 35.64 -18.04
N THR A 202 -11.17 36.83 -17.70
CA THR A 202 -11.92 37.84 -16.96
C THR A 202 -12.62 38.73 -17.98
N ARG A 203 -13.96 38.78 -17.95
CA ARG A 203 -14.71 39.73 -18.78
C ARG A 203 -14.67 41.12 -18.13
N GLU A 204 -14.79 42.18 -18.94
CA GLU A 204 -14.77 43.60 -18.51
C GLU A 204 -15.84 44.00 -17.47
N GLY A 205 -16.64 43.05 -16.96
CA GLY A 205 -17.59 43.23 -15.86
C GLY A 205 -17.17 42.61 -14.52
N GLY A 206 -15.95 42.09 -14.38
CA GLY A 206 -15.45 41.47 -13.13
C GLY A 206 -15.76 39.98 -12.97
N ASP A 207 -16.52 39.37 -13.88
CA ASP A 207 -16.79 37.93 -13.86
C ASP A 207 -15.62 37.14 -14.46
N THR A 208 -15.00 36.30 -13.63
CA THR A 208 -14.00 35.30 -14.04
C THR A 208 -14.69 34.01 -14.50
N VAL A 209 -14.50 33.63 -15.76
CA VAL A 209 -14.98 32.36 -16.31
C VAL A 209 -13.81 31.41 -16.50
N THR A 210 -13.91 30.23 -15.90
CA THR A 210 -12.91 29.16 -15.99
C THR A 210 -13.41 28.09 -16.97
N ILE A 211 -12.76 28.00 -18.14
CA ILE A 211 -13.11 27.00 -19.16
C ILE A 211 -12.09 25.86 -19.06
N GLY A 212 -12.57 24.65 -18.74
CA GLY A 212 -11.75 23.43 -18.72
C GLY A 212 -11.37 22.96 -20.12
N PRO A 213 -10.39 22.03 -20.25
CA PRO A 213 -9.99 21.50 -21.54
C PRO A 213 -11.19 20.83 -22.24
N THR A 214 -11.49 21.27 -23.47
CA THR A 214 -12.53 20.65 -24.31
C THR A 214 -12.11 19.23 -24.67
N GLU A 215 -12.81 18.23 -24.14
CA GLU A 215 -12.65 16.84 -24.58
C GLU A 215 -12.95 16.78 -26.08
N GLY A 216 -11.90 16.53 -26.87
CA GLY A 216 -12.00 16.37 -28.31
C GLY A 216 -12.90 15.18 -28.63
N GLU A 217 -14.05 15.48 -29.19
CA GLU A 217 -14.96 14.57 -29.88
C GLU A 217 -14.18 13.80 -30.98
N LYS A 218 -14.09 12.48 -30.81
CA LYS A 218 -13.77 11.50 -31.85
C LYS A 218 -14.63 10.27 -31.64
#